data_AF-A0A2S9PWQ5-F1
#
_entry.id   AF-A0A2S9PWQ5-F1
#
_cell.length_a   1.000
_cell.length_b   1.000
_cell.length_c   1.000
_cell.angle_alpha   90.00
_cell.angle_beta   90.00
_cell.angle_gamma   90.00
#
_symmetry.space_group_name_H-M   'P 1'
#
loop_
_entity.id
_entity.type
_entity.pdbx_description
1 polymer ?
#
loop_
_entity_poly.entity_id
_entity_poly.type
_entity_poly.pdbx_seq_one_letter_code
_entity_poly.pdbx_strand_id
1 'polypeptide(L)'
;MPEGWRYIAQRAAGRWAGTAEPILDWEVPLSLSSNPQRELSGPGALAGTIEPEYARMIGSDGQPILQDWGTKLYLEIEGVIRWGGLVTKTAFDGAKCTVNCEGFTAYPQGIPFEGYLISGALITPKDPYAGKDKNHDGWVDGKKGKQRVPDPPKPYGGPRIDTYDAFRSIWSHIQSRPNGNLGLTIDSHDSGELLGAKDGSDPWELAWWNNPDCGQALDSLARDMPFDWVESHSWSGGGNTISHRITLGKPRLGRKRTDLRFADGENILAIAKPEGMGDDFANEVVVLGTGEGKKMKRAQVYRSDNRLRRVATVTDKTLSSDSALRKRGEQELAGRTAALQIPAIQIVDHPNARLGSWSLGDDILVQVHVPWVGDVQVWHRIVADEISADGLVVLTLKRSDSFHY
;
A
#
# COMPACT_ATOMS: atom_id res chain seq x y z
N MET A 1 13.15 -3.07 29.26
CA MET A 1 12.77 -2.05 28.27
C MET A 1 13.54 -0.77 28.58
N PRO A 2 13.99 -0.01 27.58
CA PRO A 2 14.60 1.32 27.79
C PRO A 2 13.61 2.29 28.41
N GLU A 3 14.14 3.38 28.97
CA GLU A 3 13.32 4.46 29.49
C GLU A 3 12.43 5.05 28.38
N GLY A 4 11.15 5.28 28.69
CA GLY A 4 10.17 5.83 27.75
C GLY A 4 9.58 4.83 26.74
N TRP A 5 10.00 3.56 26.73
CA TRP A 5 9.41 2.52 25.88
C TRP A 5 8.31 1.76 26.61
N ARG A 6 7.12 1.69 25.99
CA ARG A 6 6.03 0.83 26.48
C ARG A 6 5.17 0.29 25.35
N TYR A 7 4.53 -0.85 25.63
CA TYR A 7 3.52 -1.43 24.76
C TYR A 7 2.14 -1.28 25.38
N ILE A 8 1.19 -0.79 24.59
CA ILE A 8 -0.18 -0.51 25.04
C ILE A 8 -1.13 -1.47 24.32
N ALA A 9 -1.95 -2.20 25.08
CA ALA A 9 -3.00 -3.03 24.55
C ALA A 9 -4.35 -2.30 24.60
N GLN A 10 -5.08 -2.29 23.49
CA GLN A 10 -6.41 -1.74 23.38
C GLN A 10 -7.34 -2.76 22.74
N ARG A 11 -8.61 -2.78 23.13
CA ARG A 11 -9.61 -3.63 22.48
C ARG A 11 -9.80 -3.21 21.01
N ALA A 12 -9.80 -4.17 20.08
CA ALA A 12 -9.90 -3.87 18.65
C ALA A 12 -11.30 -3.46 18.20
N ALA A 13 -12.33 -4.03 18.82
CA ALA A 13 -13.73 -3.70 18.59
C ALA A 13 -14.48 -3.74 19.92
N GLY A 14 -15.34 -2.74 20.14
CA GLY A 14 -16.20 -2.71 21.31
C GLY A 14 -17.16 -3.91 21.36
N ARG A 15 -17.58 -4.32 22.57
CA ARG A 15 -18.51 -5.45 22.78
C ARG A 15 -19.82 -5.30 22.00
N TRP A 16 -20.21 -4.05 21.73
CA TRP A 16 -21.34 -3.67 20.87
C TRP A 16 -20.92 -2.55 19.93
N ALA A 17 -21.58 -2.44 18.77
CA ALA A 17 -21.35 -1.33 17.84
C ALA A 17 -21.49 0.02 18.55
N GLY A 18 -20.45 0.86 18.49
CA GLY A 18 -20.42 2.17 19.14
C GLY A 18 -19.99 2.19 20.61
N THR A 19 -19.59 1.05 21.19
CA THR A 19 -18.92 1.05 22.52
C THR A 19 -17.46 1.49 22.40
N ALA A 20 -16.97 2.20 23.41
CA ALA A 20 -15.58 2.63 23.46
C ALA A 20 -14.65 1.41 23.40
N GLU A 21 -13.49 1.59 22.78
CA GLU A 21 -12.39 0.62 22.72
C GLU A 21 -11.46 0.88 23.91
N PRO A 22 -11.67 0.23 25.08
CA PRO A 22 -10.88 0.52 26.26
C PRO A 22 -9.42 0.14 26.06
N ILE A 23 -8.54 0.93 26.68
CA ILE A 23 -7.18 0.48 26.96
C ILE A 23 -7.29 -0.67 27.97
N LEU A 24 -6.72 -1.81 27.60
CA LEU A 24 -6.70 -3.05 28.37
C LEU A 24 -5.49 -3.09 29.30
N ASP A 25 -4.35 -2.59 28.80
CA ASP A 25 -3.11 -2.49 29.55
C ASP A 25 -2.23 -1.38 28.96
N TRP A 26 -1.50 -0.69 29.83
CA TRP A 26 -0.55 0.36 29.48
C TRP A 26 0.90 -0.13 29.37
N GLU A 27 1.19 -1.30 29.95
CA GLU A 27 2.54 -1.82 30.13
C GLU A 27 2.59 -3.32 29.79
N VAL A 28 2.22 -3.66 28.55
CA VAL A 28 2.26 -5.04 28.06
C VAL A 28 3.72 -5.53 28.11
N PRO A 29 4.04 -6.63 28.84
CA PRO A 29 5.41 -7.12 29.02
C PRO A 29 5.87 -7.94 27.81
N LEU A 30 5.86 -7.33 26.62
CA LEU A 30 6.27 -7.95 25.38
C LEU A 30 7.80 -7.96 25.25
N SER A 31 8.39 -9.14 25.13
CA SER A 31 9.79 -9.30 24.75
C SER A 31 9.91 -9.47 23.24
N LEU A 32 10.58 -8.54 22.57
CA LEU A 32 10.67 -8.54 21.10
C LEU A 32 11.40 -9.78 20.56
N SER A 33 10.79 -10.43 19.57
CA SER A 33 11.41 -11.45 18.71
C SER A 33 11.76 -10.88 17.33
N SER A 34 11.07 -9.84 16.90
CA SER A 34 11.41 -8.94 15.78
C SER A 34 11.05 -7.53 16.20
N ASN A 35 11.78 -6.51 15.74
CA ASN A 35 11.46 -5.17 16.19
C ASN A 35 10.27 -4.59 15.40
N PRO A 36 9.54 -3.60 15.95
CA PRO A 36 8.44 -2.95 15.26
C PRO A 36 8.89 -2.34 13.92
N GLN A 37 8.30 -2.82 12.83
CA GLN A 37 8.60 -2.40 11.47
C GLN A 37 7.41 -1.68 10.86
N ARG A 38 7.64 -0.53 10.23
CA ARG A 38 6.68 0.14 9.36
C ARG A 38 7.10 -0.04 7.90
N GLU A 39 6.13 -0.08 7.00
CA GLU A 39 6.37 -0.32 5.58
C GLU A 39 5.65 0.72 4.72
N LEU A 40 6.31 1.20 3.66
CA LEU A 40 5.71 2.06 2.65
C LEU A 40 4.79 1.21 1.78
N SER A 41 3.51 1.59 1.72
CA SER A 41 2.49 0.84 1.00
C SER A 41 2.35 -0.62 1.46
N GLY A 42 2.59 -0.88 2.75
CA GLY A 42 2.44 -2.18 3.40
C GLY A 42 2.08 -2.04 4.89
N PRO A 43 1.60 -3.13 5.53
CA PRO A 43 1.10 -3.06 6.90
C PRO A 43 2.19 -2.93 7.96
N GLY A 44 3.43 -3.33 7.68
CA GLY A 44 4.43 -3.49 8.71
C GLY A 44 4.07 -4.60 9.72
N ALA A 45 4.98 -4.90 10.63
CA ALA A 45 4.85 -6.05 11.52
C ALA A 45 5.59 -5.86 12.83
N LEU A 46 5.19 -6.67 13.81
CA LEU A 46 5.82 -6.79 15.12
C LEU A 46 5.61 -8.22 15.63
N ALA A 47 6.65 -8.85 16.14
CA ALA A 47 6.52 -10.13 16.85
C ALA A 47 7.29 -10.12 18.16
N GLY A 48 6.69 -10.73 19.18
CA GLY A 48 7.31 -10.86 20.48
C GLY A 48 6.75 -12.01 21.29
N THR A 49 7.20 -12.11 22.52
CA THR A 49 6.83 -13.17 23.45
C THR A 49 6.39 -12.60 24.78
N ILE A 50 5.45 -13.29 25.41
CA ILE A 50 4.94 -12.97 26.74
C ILE A 50 5.02 -14.21 27.64
N GLU A 51 5.11 -13.98 28.94
CA GLU A 51 5.09 -15.04 29.93
C GLU A 51 3.67 -15.66 30.09
N PRO A 52 3.55 -16.94 30.47
CA PRO A 52 2.27 -17.63 30.63
C PRO A 52 1.28 -16.93 31.57
N GLU A 53 1.77 -16.29 32.63
CA GLU A 53 0.95 -15.58 33.60
C GLU A 53 0.23 -14.41 32.93
N TYR A 54 0.94 -13.64 32.11
CA TYR A 54 0.38 -12.52 31.38
C TYR A 54 -0.60 -12.98 30.30
N ALA A 55 -0.26 -14.05 29.58
CA ALA A 55 -1.13 -14.61 28.54
C ALA A 55 -2.52 -15.04 29.04
N ARG A 56 -2.65 -15.33 30.35
CA ARG A 56 -3.91 -15.71 31.01
C ARG A 56 -4.65 -14.53 31.62
N MET A 57 -4.09 -13.32 31.58
CA MET A 57 -4.72 -12.15 32.15
C MET A 57 -5.99 -11.77 31.37
N ILE A 58 -6.99 -11.37 32.15
CA ILE A 58 -8.29 -10.95 31.66
C ILE A 58 -8.38 -9.43 31.83
N GLY A 59 -8.73 -8.74 30.75
CA GLY A 59 -8.97 -7.30 30.74
C GLY A 59 -10.22 -6.92 31.54
N SER A 60 -10.41 -5.61 31.72
CA SER A 60 -11.54 -5.03 32.46
C SER A 60 -12.92 -5.37 31.88
N ASP A 61 -12.97 -5.87 30.64
CA ASP A 61 -14.17 -6.29 29.92
C ASP A 61 -14.44 -7.80 29.98
N GLY A 62 -13.64 -8.55 30.74
CA GLY A 62 -13.84 -9.99 30.93
C GLY A 62 -13.30 -10.88 29.81
N GLN A 63 -12.53 -10.33 28.87
CA GLN A 63 -11.89 -11.08 27.79
C GLN A 63 -10.36 -11.08 27.95
N PRO A 64 -9.62 -12.02 27.31
CA PRO A 64 -8.16 -11.97 27.32
C PRO A 64 -7.62 -10.61 26.89
N ILE A 65 -6.53 -10.16 27.53
CA ILE A 65 -5.88 -8.90 27.17
C ILE A 65 -5.33 -8.98 25.73
N LEU A 66 -4.64 -10.08 25.41
CA LEU A 66 -4.12 -10.36 24.08
C LEU A 66 -4.97 -11.46 23.44
N GLN A 67 -5.66 -11.10 22.36
CA GLN A 67 -6.53 -12.00 21.63
C GLN A 67 -6.38 -11.74 20.13
N ASP A 68 -6.23 -12.83 19.37
CA ASP A 68 -6.18 -12.82 17.91
C ASP A 68 -7.41 -12.07 17.36
N TRP A 69 -7.16 -11.03 16.57
CA TRP A 69 -8.14 -10.10 15.98
C TRP A 69 -9.02 -9.35 17.00
N GLY A 70 -8.77 -9.54 18.30
CA GLY A 70 -9.47 -8.90 19.39
C GLY A 70 -8.69 -7.76 20.05
N THR A 71 -7.39 -7.66 19.79
CA THR A 71 -6.52 -6.68 20.46
C THR A 71 -5.68 -5.89 19.45
N LYS A 72 -5.69 -4.56 19.62
CA LYS A 72 -4.74 -3.62 19.03
C LYS A 72 -3.55 -3.45 19.97
N LEU A 73 -2.33 -3.41 19.42
CA LEU A 73 -1.10 -3.23 20.16
C LEU A 73 -0.32 -2.04 19.59
N TYR A 74 0.19 -1.17 20.46
CA TYR A 74 0.96 0.01 20.08
C TYR A 74 2.32 0.02 20.76
N LEU A 75 3.33 0.49 20.02
CA LEU A 75 4.60 0.91 20.60
C LEU A 75 4.55 2.42 20.83
N GLU A 76 4.74 2.84 22.08
CA GLU A 76 5.03 4.23 22.43
C GLU A 76 6.49 4.38 22.86
N ILE A 77 7.15 5.43 22.35
CA ILE A 77 8.48 5.86 22.77
C ILE A 77 8.40 7.34 23.12
N GLU A 78 8.70 7.67 24.37
CA GLU A 78 8.74 9.06 24.89
C GLU A 78 7.44 9.83 24.62
N GLY A 79 6.28 9.19 24.86
CA GLY A 79 4.97 9.81 24.63
C GLY A 79 4.55 9.90 23.16
N VAL A 80 5.33 9.35 22.22
CA VAL A 80 4.99 9.32 20.79
C VAL A 80 4.72 7.87 20.37
N ILE A 81 3.56 7.63 19.77
CA ILE A 81 3.25 6.33 19.16
C ILE A 81 4.11 6.17 17.91
N ARG A 82 4.96 5.13 17.89
CA ARG A 82 5.90 4.86 16.80
C ARG A 82 5.43 3.75 15.88
N TRP A 83 4.62 2.83 16.38
CA TRP A 83 4.07 1.71 15.63
C TRP A 83 2.74 1.27 16.25
N GLY A 84 1.86 0.67 15.45
CA GLY A 84 0.65 0.03 15.93
C GLY A 84 0.14 -1.02 14.95
N GLY A 85 -0.64 -1.96 15.48
CA GLY A 85 -1.16 -3.06 14.70
C GLY A 85 -2.17 -3.91 15.47
N LEU A 86 -2.72 -4.91 14.81
CA LEU A 86 -3.61 -5.93 15.37
C LEU A 86 -2.79 -7.15 15.78
N VAL A 87 -3.11 -7.76 16.92
CA VAL A 87 -2.65 -9.11 17.23
C VAL A 87 -3.30 -10.07 16.23
N THR A 88 -2.57 -10.58 15.25
CA THR A 88 -3.13 -11.44 14.19
C THR A 88 -3.04 -12.91 14.54
N LYS A 89 -2.07 -13.29 15.38
CA LYS A 89 -1.84 -14.69 15.77
C LYS A 89 -1.11 -14.82 17.09
N THR A 90 -1.63 -15.67 17.95
CA THR A 90 -0.91 -16.19 19.13
C THR A 90 -0.53 -17.66 18.93
N ALA A 91 0.64 -18.05 19.43
CA ALA A 91 1.13 -19.42 19.36
C ALA A 91 1.78 -19.84 20.67
N PHE A 92 1.52 -21.07 21.10
CA PHE A 92 1.96 -21.59 22.40
C PHE A 92 2.92 -22.76 22.19
N ASP A 93 4.15 -22.61 22.67
CA ASP A 93 5.18 -23.65 22.67
C ASP A 93 5.73 -23.82 24.10
N GLY A 94 5.23 -24.82 24.81
CA GLY A 94 5.51 -25.00 26.23
C GLY A 94 5.10 -23.77 27.05
N ALA A 95 6.09 -23.12 27.70
CA ALA A 95 5.89 -21.89 28.46
C ALA A 95 6.01 -20.61 27.61
N LYS A 96 6.35 -20.71 26.33
CA LYS A 96 6.52 -19.56 25.45
C LYS A 96 5.21 -19.26 24.72
N CYS A 97 4.61 -18.09 24.97
CA CYS A 97 3.55 -17.55 24.13
C CYS A 97 4.16 -16.54 23.15
N THR A 98 4.07 -16.82 21.85
CA THR A 98 4.47 -15.91 20.78
C THR A 98 3.25 -15.12 20.31
N VAL A 99 3.41 -13.81 20.16
CA VAL A 99 2.40 -12.87 19.71
C VAL A 99 2.91 -12.24 18.41
N ASN A 100 2.17 -12.45 17.32
CA ASN A 100 2.42 -11.78 16.05
C ASN A 100 1.38 -10.69 15.85
N CYS A 101 1.85 -9.54 15.39
CA CYS A 101 1.03 -8.38 15.09
C CYS A 101 1.38 -7.82 13.71
N GLU A 102 0.36 -7.29 13.03
CA GLU A 102 0.47 -6.65 11.72
C GLU A 102 -0.27 -5.31 11.75
N GLY A 103 0.13 -4.32 10.94
CA GLY A 103 -0.60 -3.06 10.83
C GLY A 103 -2.07 -3.24 10.42
N PHE A 104 -2.89 -2.22 10.64
CA PHE A 104 -4.34 -2.28 10.39
C PHE A 104 -4.66 -2.54 8.91
N THR A 105 -3.78 -2.12 8.02
CA THR A 105 -3.87 -2.34 6.57
C THR A 105 -3.69 -3.80 6.14
N ALA A 106 -3.36 -4.72 7.04
CA ALA A 106 -3.46 -6.16 6.81
C ALA A 106 -4.91 -6.68 6.91
N TYR A 107 -5.77 -6.01 7.68
CA TYR A 107 -7.15 -6.43 7.95
C TYR A 107 -8.03 -6.69 6.70
N PRO A 108 -7.93 -5.90 5.61
CA PRO A 108 -8.72 -6.14 4.40
C PRO A 108 -8.50 -7.50 3.72
N GLN A 109 -7.36 -8.15 3.96
CA GLN A 109 -7.01 -9.42 3.32
C GLN A 109 -7.95 -10.53 3.80
N GLY A 110 -8.54 -11.26 2.86
CA GLY A 110 -9.54 -12.30 3.11
C GLY A 110 -10.97 -11.78 3.27
N ILE A 111 -11.21 -10.46 3.28
CA ILE A 111 -12.55 -9.88 3.42
C ILE A 111 -13.20 -9.70 2.04
N PRO A 112 -14.35 -10.33 1.75
CA PRO A 112 -15.04 -10.13 0.49
C PRO A 112 -15.67 -8.73 0.39
N PHE A 113 -15.57 -8.11 -0.78
CA PHE A 113 -16.36 -6.92 -1.08
C PHE A 113 -17.77 -7.34 -1.50
N GLU A 114 -18.75 -7.04 -0.64
CA GLU A 114 -20.15 -7.46 -0.80
C GLU A 114 -21.00 -6.42 -1.54
N GLY A 115 -20.37 -5.34 -2.02
CA GLY A 115 -21.02 -4.27 -2.75
C GLY A 115 -21.03 -4.48 -4.26
N TYR A 116 -21.46 -3.42 -4.95
CA TYR A 116 -21.27 -3.27 -6.39
C TYR A 116 -20.69 -1.89 -6.66
N LEU A 117 -19.51 -1.84 -7.25
CA LEU A 117 -18.81 -0.61 -7.62
C LEU A 117 -18.30 -0.76 -9.05
N ILE A 118 -18.71 0.15 -9.93
CA ILE A 118 -18.28 0.15 -11.33
C ILE A 118 -17.91 1.57 -11.77
N SER A 119 -16.81 1.67 -12.49
CA SER A 119 -16.27 2.91 -13.04
C SER A 119 -16.05 2.76 -14.54
N GLY A 120 -16.61 3.67 -15.32
CA GLY A 120 -16.45 3.68 -16.79
C GLY A 120 -17.23 2.56 -17.49
N ALA A 121 -18.42 2.20 -17.01
CA ALA A 121 -19.27 1.21 -17.67
C ALA A 121 -19.68 1.65 -19.09
N LEU A 122 -19.70 0.74 -20.07
CA LEU A 122 -20.25 1.06 -21.40
C LEU A 122 -21.78 1.20 -21.34
N ILE A 123 -22.29 2.39 -21.64
CA ILE A 123 -23.71 2.66 -21.72
C ILE A 123 -24.16 2.51 -23.17
N THR A 124 -25.06 1.57 -23.44
CA THR A 124 -25.73 1.40 -24.73
C THR A 124 -27.15 1.94 -24.63
N PRO A 125 -27.46 3.12 -25.21
CA PRO A 125 -28.79 3.69 -25.12
C PRO A 125 -29.83 2.79 -25.78
N LYS A 126 -31.04 2.75 -25.22
CA LYS A 126 -32.16 2.04 -25.86
C LYS A 126 -32.44 2.70 -27.22
N ASP A 127 -32.40 1.91 -28.29
CA ASP A 127 -32.82 2.36 -29.61
C ASP A 127 -34.36 2.41 -29.67
N PRO A 128 -34.98 3.59 -29.82
CA PRO A 128 -36.44 3.72 -29.91
C PRO A 128 -37.01 3.15 -31.22
N TYR A 129 -36.17 2.78 -32.18
CA TYR A 129 -36.54 2.17 -33.46
C TYR A 129 -36.13 0.69 -33.58
N ALA A 130 -35.55 0.10 -32.53
CA ALA A 130 -35.26 -1.32 -32.50
C ALA A 130 -36.53 -2.15 -32.81
N GLY A 131 -36.44 -2.99 -33.85
CA GLY A 131 -37.55 -3.85 -34.29
C GLY A 131 -38.71 -3.14 -34.98
N LYS A 132 -38.55 -1.86 -35.38
CA LYS A 132 -39.55 -1.09 -36.14
C LYS A 132 -39.40 -1.17 -37.66
N ASP A 133 -38.36 -1.81 -38.16
CA ASP A 133 -38.18 -2.17 -39.58
C ASP A 133 -38.06 -3.70 -39.66
N LYS A 134 -39.21 -4.38 -39.70
CA LYS A 134 -39.25 -5.85 -39.70
C LYS A 134 -39.03 -6.43 -41.09
N ASN A 135 -39.32 -5.65 -42.13
CA ASN A 135 -39.15 -6.06 -43.52
C ASN A 135 -37.77 -5.67 -44.10
N HIS A 136 -36.90 -5.06 -43.28
CA HIS A 136 -35.52 -4.67 -43.59
C HIS A 136 -35.42 -3.75 -44.82
N ASP A 137 -36.40 -2.86 -45.00
CA ASP A 137 -36.44 -1.93 -46.13
C ASP A 137 -35.90 -0.53 -45.82
N GLY A 138 -35.44 -0.31 -44.59
CA GLY A 138 -34.82 0.93 -44.11
C GLY A 138 -35.84 1.99 -43.67
N TRP A 139 -37.12 1.64 -43.60
CA TRP A 139 -38.20 2.51 -43.15
C TRP A 139 -38.91 1.94 -41.94
N VAL A 140 -39.51 2.82 -41.14
CA VAL A 140 -40.41 2.36 -40.08
C VAL A 140 -41.61 1.67 -40.74
N ASP A 141 -41.95 0.46 -40.27
CA ASP A 141 -43.07 -0.35 -40.73
C ASP A 141 -44.34 0.51 -40.86
N GLY A 142 -44.99 0.47 -42.03
CA GLY A 142 -46.19 1.27 -42.32
C GLY A 142 -45.94 2.76 -42.61
N LYS A 143 -44.69 3.23 -42.61
CA LYS A 143 -44.30 4.62 -42.90
C LYS A 143 -43.26 4.75 -44.03
N LYS A 144 -43.23 3.78 -44.95
CA LYS A 144 -42.37 3.81 -46.14
C LYS A 144 -42.50 5.14 -46.91
N GLY A 145 -41.37 5.75 -47.23
CA GLY A 145 -41.31 7.08 -47.89
C GLY A 145 -41.59 8.28 -46.99
N LYS A 146 -41.98 8.07 -45.72
CA LYS A 146 -42.30 9.14 -44.76
C LYS A 146 -41.34 9.21 -43.58
N GLN A 147 -40.85 8.08 -43.08
CA GLN A 147 -39.94 8.04 -41.93
C GLN A 147 -38.93 6.90 -42.08
N ARG A 148 -37.66 7.25 -42.38
CA ARG A 148 -36.56 6.28 -42.38
C ARG A 148 -36.25 5.87 -40.94
N VAL A 149 -35.78 4.64 -40.76
CA VAL A 149 -35.19 4.23 -39.47
C VAL A 149 -33.85 4.95 -39.33
N PRO A 150 -33.66 5.79 -38.29
CA PRO A 150 -32.36 6.38 -38.01
C PRO A 150 -31.35 5.32 -37.58
N ASP A 151 -30.06 5.62 -37.71
CA ASP A 151 -29.01 4.77 -37.13
C ASP A 151 -29.21 4.66 -35.61
N PRO A 152 -28.96 3.48 -35.01
CA PRO A 152 -29.03 3.32 -33.57
C PRO A 152 -28.12 4.30 -32.83
N PRO A 153 -28.51 4.77 -31.63
CA PRO A 153 -27.66 5.62 -30.81
C PRO A 153 -26.35 4.89 -30.47
N LYS A 154 -25.22 5.59 -30.60
CA LYS A 154 -23.90 5.02 -30.33
C LYS A 154 -23.68 4.82 -28.82
N PRO A 155 -23.07 3.69 -28.40
CA PRO A 155 -22.63 3.52 -27.02
C PRO A 155 -21.62 4.59 -26.58
N TYR A 156 -21.60 4.89 -25.28
CA TYR A 156 -20.64 5.84 -24.68
C TYR A 156 -20.21 5.38 -23.28
N GLY A 157 -19.05 5.85 -22.82
CA GLY A 157 -18.54 5.55 -21.48
C GLY A 157 -19.34 6.25 -20.38
N GLY A 158 -19.69 5.50 -19.34
CA GLY A 158 -20.41 5.98 -18.17
C GLY A 158 -19.52 6.79 -17.20
N PRO A 159 -20.09 7.20 -16.05
CA PRO A 159 -19.37 7.91 -15.00
C PRO A 159 -18.12 7.14 -14.54
N ARG A 160 -17.06 7.86 -14.21
CA ARG A 160 -15.81 7.30 -13.67
C ARG A 160 -15.55 7.81 -12.27
N ILE A 161 -14.89 6.98 -11.47
CA ILE A 161 -14.59 7.16 -10.04
C ILE A 161 -13.10 7.46 -9.89
N ASP A 162 -12.72 8.37 -8.99
CA ASP A 162 -11.31 8.61 -8.67
C ASP A 162 -10.69 7.37 -8.00
N THR A 163 -9.39 7.14 -8.24
CA THR A 163 -8.66 6.02 -7.67
C THR A 163 -8.71 6.04 -6.13
N TYR A 164 -8.58 7.22 -5.51
CA TYR A 164 -8.68 7.34 -4.06
C TYR A 164 -10.11 7.21 -3.56
N ASP A 165 -11.12 7.60 -4.35
CA ASP A 165 -12.52 7.32 -4.02
C ASP A 165 -12.82 5.83 -3.98
N ALA A 166 -12.27 5.05 -4.92
CA ALA A 166 -12.39 3.60 -4.91
C ALA A 166 -11.69 2.98 -3.70
N PHE A 167 -10.46 3.43 -3.40
CA PHE A 167 -9.70 3.01 -2.21
C PHE A 167 -10.50 3.29 -0.92
N ARG A 168 -11.06 4.50 -0.78
CA ARG A 168 -11.94 4.89 0.34
C ARG A 168 -13.22 4.07 0.38
N SER A 169 -13.82 3.77 -0.77
CA SER A 169 -15.07 2.98 -0.85
C SER A 169 -14.88 1.55 -0.35
N ILE A 170 -13.74 0.93 -0.65
CA ILE A 170 -13.40 -0.41 -0.14
C ILE A 170 -13.25 -0.38 1.39
N TRP A 171 -12.48 0.57 1.92
CA TRP A 171 -12.33 0.74 3.37
C TRP A 171 -13.64 1.12 4.07
N SER A 172 -14.47 1.96 3.45
CA SER A 172 -15.80 2.30 3.96
C SER A 172 -16.69 1.06 4.01
N HIS A 173 -16.64 0.19 3.00
CA HIS A 173 -17.34 -1.10 3.03
C HIS A 173 -16.88 -1.94 4.23
N ILE A 174 -15.58 -2.11 4.44
CA ILE A 174 -15.02 -2.88 5.57
C ILE A 174 -15.47 -2.28 6.91
N GLN A 175 -15.25 -0.98 7.12
CA GLN A 175 -15.54 -0.33 8.40
C GLN A 175 -17.04 -0.15 8.68
N SER A 176 -17.90 -0.27 7.67
CA SER A 176 -19.35 -0.23 7.85
C SER A 176 -19.91 -1.50 8.49
N ARG A 177 -19.15 -2.60 8.51
CA ARG A 177 -19.62 -3.89 9.00
C ARG A 177 -19.55 -3.98 10.53
N PRO A 178 -20.45 -4.76 11.16
CA PRO A 178 -20.35 -5.06 12.59
C PRO A 178 -18.95 -5.58 12.94
N ASN A 179 -18.32 -4.97 13.95
CA ASN A 179 -16.95 -5.28 14.38
C ASN A 179 -15.86 -5.10 13.31
N GLY A 180 -16.16 -4.44 12.19
CA GLY A 180 -15.18 -4.14 11.13
C GLY A 180 -14.59 -2.74 11.18
N ASN A 181 -15.12 -1.87 12.04
CA ASN A 181 -14.65 -0.49 12.16
C ASN A 181 -13.38 -0.42 13.01
N LEU A 182 -12.23 -0.19 12.39
CA LEU A 182 -10.95 -0.01 13.09
C LEU A 182 -10.71 1.43 13.56
N GLY A 183 -11.60 2.37 13.23
CA GLY A 183 -11.37 3.80 13.44
C GLY A 183 -10.30 4.37 12.50
N LEU A 184 -9.99 3.67 11.40
CA LEU A 184 -9.01 4.09 10.41
C LEU A 184 -9.61 5.19 9.53
N THR A 185 -8.92 6.33 9.51
CA THR A 185 -9.26 7.45 8.63
C THR A 185 -8.35 7.43 7.40
N ILE A 186 -8.87 7.90 6.27
CA ILE A 186 -8.13 7.94 5.02
C ILE A 186 -8.20 9.37 4.51
N ASP A 187 -7.11 9.83 3.91
CA ASP A 187 -7.07 11.13 3.26
C ASP A 187 -8.24 11.36 2.30
N SER A 188 -8.82 12.56 2.36
CA SER A 188 -10.04 12.92 1.64
C SER A 188 -9.79 13.63 0.31
N HIS A 189 -8.53 13.84 -0.09
CA HIS A 189 -8.21 14.48 -1.35
C HIS A 189 -8.30 13.48 -2.51
N ASP A 190 -8.38 13.99 -3.74
CA ASP A 190 -8.47 13.17 -4.95
C ASP A 190 -7.09 12.88 -5.52
N SER A 191 -6.94 11.73 -6.16
CA SER A 191 -5.72 11.40 -6.92
C SER A 191 -5.66 12.14 -8.26
N GLY A 192 -6.82 12.54 -8.79
CA GLY A 192 -6.97 13.05 -10.15
C GLY A 192 -6.89 11.97 -11.24
N GLU A 193 -6.62 10.69 -10.89
CA GLU A 193 -6.76 9.57 -11.81
C GLU A 193 -8.11 8.92 -11.65
N LEU A 194 -8.88 8.94 -12.74
CA LEU A 194 -10.16 8.27 -12.82
C LEU A 194 -9.95 6.80 -13.22
N LEU A 195 -10.75 5.89 -12.68
CA LEU A 195 -10.70 4.46 -13.01
C LEU A 195 -11.53 4.14 -14.26
N GLY A 196 -11.15 3.08 -14.96
CA GLY A 196 -11.79 2.61 -16.19
C GLY A 196 -11.52 3.49 -17.42
N ALA A 197 -11.73 2.97 -18.62
CA ALA A 197 -11.54 3.70 -19.87
C ALA A 197 -12.66 4.73 -20.12
N LYS A 198 -12.29 5.89 -20.65
CA LYS A 198 -13.24 6.99 -20.96
C LYS A 198 -14.33 6.61 -21.96
N ASP A 199 -14.05 5.69 -22.87
CA ASP A 199 -14.98 5.21 -23.90
C ASP A 199 -15.83 4.02 -23.44
N GLY A 200 -15.63 3.54 -22.21
CA GLY A 200 -16.30 2.36 -21.66
C GLY A 200 -15.77 1.02 -22.14
N SER A 201 -14.65 0.99 -22.86
CA SER A 201 -14.07 -0.26 -23.40
C SER A 201 -13.43 -1.16 -22.34
N ASP A 202 -13.11 -0.60 -21.18
CA ASP A 202 -12.36 -1.24 -20.08
C ASP A 202 -12.85 -0.67 -18.74
N PRO A 203 -14.04 -1.06 -18.26
CA PRO A 203 -14.54 -0.61 -16.97
C PRO A 203 -13.72 -1.21 -15.83
N TRP A 204 -13.53 -0.45 -14.75
CA TRP A 204 -13.07 -1.03 -13.49
C TRP A 204 -14.29 -1.43 -12.66
N GLU A 205 -14.33 -2.67 -12.16
CA GLU A 205 -15.50 -3.21 -11.49
C GLU A 205 -15.12 -4.08 -10.28
N LEU A 206 -15.81 -3.87 -9.17
CA LEU A 206 -15.91 -4.78 -8.04
C LEU A 206 -17.37 -5.19 -7.88
N ALA A 207 -17.63 -6.48 -8.04
CA ALA A 207 -18.98 -7.02 -7.93
C ALA A 207 -19.02 -8.22 -7.01
N TRP A 208 -19.91 -8.21 -6.02
CA TRP A 208 -20.00 -9.24 -4.98
C TRP A 208 -20.13 -10.68 -5.53
N TRP A 209 -20.77 -10.87 -6.68
CA TRP A 209 -20.92 -12.20 -7.30
C TRP A 209 -19.62 -12.78 -7.85
N ASN A 210 -18.57 -11.95 -8.01
CA ASN A 210 -17.22 -12.40 -8.35
C ASN A 210 -16.37 -12.72 -7.10
N ASN A 211 -16.93 -12.53 -5.90
CA ASN A 211 -16.23 -12.66 -4.62
C ASN A 211 -14.86 -11.94 -4.56
N PRO A 212 -14.76 -10.66 -4.96
CA PRO A 212 -13.51 -9.93 -4.92
C PRO A 212 -13.03 -9.74 -3.48
N ASP A 213 -11.74 -9.96 -3.26
CA ASP A 213 -11.06 -9.71 -1.99
C ASP A 213 -10.73 -8.22 -1.84
N CYS A 214 -11.07 -7.63 -0.69
CA CYS A 214 -10.85 -6.21 -0.44
C CYS A 214 -9.36 -5.86 -0.39
N GLY A 215 -8.53 -6.67 0.26
CA GLY A 215 -7.08 -6.48 0.33
C GLY A 215 -6.44 -6.52 -1.05
N GLN A 216 -6.71 -7.58 -1.82
CA GLN A 216 -6.20 -7.70 -3.19
C GLN A 216 -6.70 -6.59 -4.12
N ALA A 217 -7.91 -6.07 -3.91
CA ALA A 217 -8.43 -4.93 -4.66
C ALA A 217 -7.65 -3.64 -4.33
N LEU A 218 -7.35 -3.40 -3.05
CA LEU A 218 -6.52 -2.26 -2.62
C LEU A 218 -5.09 -2.38 -3.18
N ASP A 219 -4.48 -3.57 -3.09
CA ASP A 219 -3.15 -3.86 -3.65
C ASP A 219 -3.12 -3.64 -5.16
N SER A 220 -4.17 -4.08 -5.85
CA SER A 220 -4.30 -3.90 -7.31
C SER A 220 -4.47 -2.44 -7.69
N LEU A 221 -5.21 -1.64 -6.89
CA LEU A 221 -5.32 -0.20 -7.12
C LEU A 221 -3.95 0.48 -7.00
N ALA A 222 -3.21 0.25 -5.92
CA ALA A 222 -1.88 0.83 -5.72
C ALA A 222 -0.84 0.36 -6.75
N ARG A 223 -1.00 -0.86 -7.28
CA ARG A 223 -0.12 -1.42 -8.30
C ARG A 223 -0.44 -0.94 -9.72
N ASP A 224 -1.72 -0.85 -10.08
CA ASP A 224 -2.16 -0.48 -11.43
C ASP A 224 -2.22 1.04 -11.64
N MET A 225 -2.46 1.80 -10.57
CA MET A 225 -2.42 3.26 -10.51
C MET A 225 -1.26 3.66 -9.57
N PRO A 226 -0.17 4.25 -10.07
CA PRO A 226 1.02 4.49 -9.26
C PRO A 226 0.76 5.57 -8.19
N PHE A 227 0.57 5.13 -6.94
CA PHE A 227 0.54 5.96 -5.74
C PHE A 227 1.10 5.19 -4.54
N ASP A 228 1.56 5.93 -3.52
CA ASP A 228 1.98 5.34 -2.26
C ASP A 228 0.96 5.62 -1.16
N TRP A 229 1.00 4.80 -0.11
CA TRP A 229 0.27 5.06 1.12
C TRP A 229 1.10 4.72 2.35
N VAL A 230 0.80 5.38 3.48
CA VAL A 230 1.45 5.11 4.78
C VAL A 230 0.40 5.07 5.87
N GLU A 231 0.41 3.98 6.64
CA GLU A 231 -0.34 3.86 7.88
C GLU A 231 0.40 4.54 9.04
N SER A 232 -0.33 5.28 9.87
CA SER A 232 0.21 5.96 11.04
C SER A 232 -0.79 6.01 12.19
N HIS A 233 -0.25 6.13 13.40
CA HIS A 233 -1.03 6.28 14.61
C HIS A 233 -0.45 7.40 15.47
N SER A 234 -1.33 8.09 16.18
CA SER A 234 -0.95 9.19 17.05
C SER A 234 -1.92 9.35 18.21
N TRP A 235 -1.45 9.87 19.33
CA TRP A 235 -2.34 10.41 20.35
C TRP A 235 -3.19 11.53 19.75
N SER A 236 -4.47 11.55 20.11
CA SER A 236 -5.44 12.54 19.61
C SER A 236 -6.28 13.11 20.75
N GLY A 237 -6.45 14.44 20.75
CA GLY A 237 -7.16 15.15 21.80
C GLY A 237 -6.43 15.17 23.15
N GLY A 238 -7.11 15.61 24.20
CA GLY A 238 -6.58 15.71 25.57
C GLY A 238 -6.79 14.47 26.44
N GLY A 239 -6.77 13.26 25.86
CA GLY A 239 -7.06 12.01 26.57
C GLY A 239 -6.40 10.77 25.96
N ASN A 240 -6.86 9.58 26.37
CA ASN A 240 -6.30 8.28 25.98
C ASN A 240 -6.81 7.78 24.61
N THR A 241 -7.09 8.69 23.69
CA THR A 241 -7.62 8.35 22.35
C THR A 241 -6.49 8.29 21.35
N ILE A 242 -6.37 7.15 20.67
CA ILE A 242 -5.42 6.95 19.59
C ILE A 242 -6.16 7.12 18.25
N SER A 243 -5.65 7.97 17.37
CA SER A 243 -6.15 8.11 16.01
C SER A 243 -5.33 7.25 15.04
N HIS A 244 -5.99 6.72 14.02
CA HIS A 244 -5.36 5.92 12.97
C HIS A 244 -5.61 6.58 11.61
N ARG A 245 -4.58 6.71 10.78
CA ARG A 245 -4.68 7.37 9.48
C ARG A 245 -3.85 6.67 8.41
N ILE A 246 -4.45 6.47 7.24
CA ILE A 246 -3.75 6.22 5.98
C ILE A 246 -3.55 7.56 5.26
N THR A 247 -2.29 7.94 5.07
CA THR A 247 -1.90 9.05 4.21
C THR A 247 -1.74 8.52 2.79
N LEU A 248 -2.31 9.20 1.79
CA LEU A 248 -2.22 8.84 0.38
C LEU A 248 -1.34 9.85 -0.35
N GLY A 249 -0.48 9.41 -1.28
CA GLY A 249 0.39 10.30 -2.03
C GLY A 249 0.64 9.85 -3.46
N LYS A 250 0.36 10.76 -4.41
CA LYS A 250 0.57 10.57 -5.84
C LYS A 250 1.51 11.67 -6.38
N PRO A 251 2.43 11.35 -7.31
CA PRO A 251 2.75 10.00 -7.79
C PRO A 251 3.33 9.09 -6.70
N ARG A 252 3.85 9.69 -5.62
CA ARG A 252 4.51 8.99 -4.53
C ARG A 252 4.47 9.82 -3.25
N LEU A 253 4.74 9.19 -2.11
CA LEU A 253 4.96 9.88 -0.83
C LEU A 253 6.44 10.27 -0.64
N GLY A 254 6.69 11.11 0.36
CA GLY A 254 8.03 11.57 0.73
C GLY A 254 8.66 12.54 -0.28
N ARG A 255 9.87 12.98 0.05
CA ARG A 255 10.63 13.97 -0.73
C ARG A 255 12.11 13.66 -0.73
N LYS A 256 12.84 14.32 -1.63
CA LYS A 256 14.31 14.24 -1.63
C LYS A 256 14.88 15.04 -0.46
N ARG A 257 15.57 14.35 0.46
CA ARG A 257 16.14 14.91 1.69
C ARG A 257 17.60 15.30 1.46
N THR A 258 17.80 16.58 1.22
CA THR A 258 19.15 17.19 1.14
C THR A 258 19.55 17.86 2.45
N ASP A 259 18.61 17.93 3.39
CA ASP A 259 18.73 18.46 4.74
C ASP A 259 19.21 17.42 5.77
N LEU A 260 19.16 16.13 5.43
CA LEU A 260 19.63 15.03 6.28
C LEU A 260 20.92 14.45 5.72
N ARG A 261 21.74 13.88 6.61
CA ARG A 261 22.99 13.21 6.23
C ARG A 261 23.06 11.82 6.85
N PHE A 262 23.37 10.82 6.01
CA PHE A 262 23.56 9.42 6.39
C PHE A 262 24.95 8.97 5.90
N ALA A 263 25.92 8.89 6.81
CA ALA A 263 27.31 8.65 6.46
C ALA A 263 27.99 7.62 7.37
N ASP A 264 28.86 6.81 6.77
CA ASP A 264 29.78 5.92 7.48
C ASP A 264 30.73 6.71 8.37
N GLY A 265 31.03 6.18 9.56
CA GLY A 265 31.80 6.86 10.60
C GLY A 265 31.06 8.02 11.30
N GLU A 266 29.82 8.32 10.92
CA GLU A 266 28.96 9.30 11.60
C GLU A 266 27.76 8.60 12.24
N ASN A 267 26.65 8.47 11.52
CA ASN A 267 25.39 7.95 12.04
C ASN A 267 24.98 6.60 11.45
N ILE A 268 25.72 6.08 10.46
CA ILE A 268 25.59 4.70 10.00
C ILE A 268 26.51 3.82 10.85
N LEU A 269 25.93 2.83 11.52
CA LEU A 269 26.68 1.84 12.32
C LEU A 269 27.01 0.59 11.52
N ALA A 270 26.10 0.19 10.64
CA ALA A 270 26.28 -0.97 9.78
C ALA A 270 25.49 -0.78 8.48
N ILE A 271 25.95 -1.42 7.42
CA ILE A 271 25.19 -1.60 6.19
C ILE A 271 24.88 -3.07 6.00
N ALA A 272 23.69 -3.38 5.50
CA ALA A 272 23.45 -4.70 4.95
C ALA A 272 24.38 -4.92 3.75
N LYS A 273 24.69 -6.19 3.48
CA LYS A 273 25.61 -6.59 2.42
C LYS A 273 25.26 -5.85 1.12
N PRO A 274 26.16 -5.01 0.59
CA PRO A 274 25.93 -4.39 -0.71
C PRO A 274 25.83 -5.48 -1.77
N GLU A 275 24.80 -5.38 -2.61
CA GLU A 275 24.50 -6.39 -3.60
C GLU A 275 24.50 -5.77 -5.00
N GLY A 276 24.99 -6.54 -5.97
CA GLY A 276 24.68 -6.27 -7.36
C GLY A 276 23.20 -6.51 -7.59
N MET A 277 22.59 -5.78 -8.53
CA MET A 277 21.15 -5.87 -8.78
C MET A 277 20.76 -7.12 -9.59
N GLY A 278 21.34 -8.28 -9.33
CA GLY A 278 21.13 -9.50 -10.13
C GLY A 278 19.65 -9.94 -10.19
N ASP A 279 18.94 -9.85 -9.07
CA ASP A 279 17.54 -10.27 -8.96
C ASP A 279 16.58 -9.29 -9.65
N ASP A 280 16.86 -7.99 -9.54
CA ASP A 280 16.08 -6.92 -10.16
C ASP A 280 16.50 -6.62 -11.61
N PHE A 281 17.63 -7.18 -12.05
CA PHE A 281 18.22 -6.91 -13.36
C PHE A 281 17.27 -7.30 -14.49
N ALA A 282 17.00 -6.33 -15.34
CA ALA A 282 16.37 -6.53 -16.62
C ALA A 282 17.07 -5.67 -17.67
N ASN A 283 17.37 -6.27 -18.81
CA ASN A 283 17.80 -5.55 -20.02
C ASN A 283 16.68 -5.44 -21.05
N GLU A 284 15.48 -5.85 -20.67
CA GLU A 284 14.24 -5.66 -21.41
C GLU A 284 13.07 -5.39 -20.46
N VAL A 285 12.20 -4.46 -20.83
CA VAL A 285 10.99 -4.13 -20.07
C VAL A 285 9.78 -4.22 -20.98
N VAL A 286 8.75 -4.93 -20.50
CA VAL A 286 7.40 -4.93 -21.10
C VAL A 286 6.51 -4.06 -20.23
N VAL A 287 5.96 -2.99 -20.81
CA VAL A 287 5.01 -2.11 -20.12
C VAL A 287 3.60 -2.43 -20.60
N LEU A 288 2.67 -2.63 -19.67
CA LEU A 288 1.26 -2.85 -19.91
C LEU A 288 0.47 -1.61 -19.49
N GLY A 289 -0.30 -1.05 -20.42
CA GLY A 289 -1.10 0.16 -20.24
C GLY A 289 -2.59 -0.11 -20.07
N THR A 290 -3.41 0.89 -20.39
CA THR A 290 -4.88 0.80 -20.42
C THR A 290 -5.40 -0.40 -21.23
N GLY A 291 -6.54 -0.94 -20.84
CA GLY A 291 -7.20 -2.07 -21.50
C GLY A 291 -7.15 -3.35 -20.68
N GLU A 292 -7.82 -4.38 -21.19
CA GLU A 292 -7.89 -5.71 -20.57
C GLU A 292 -7.56 -6.84 -21.57
N GLY A 293 -6.95 -7.90 -21.04
CA GLY A 293 -6.55 -9.07 -21.80
C GLY A 293 -5.79 -8.72 -23.08
N LYS A 294 -6.23 -9.26 -24.23
CA LYS A 294 -5.59 -9.02 -25.54
C LYS A 294 -5.62 -7.56 -25.99
N LYS A 295 -6.51 -6.72 -25.43
CA LYS A 295 -6.67 -5.32 -25.82
C LYS A 295 -5.76 -4.37 -25.04
N MET A 296 -5.04 -4.86 -24.03
CA MET A 296 -4.08 -4.06 -23.28
C MET A 296 -3.09 -3.38 -24.22
N LYS A 297 -2.92 -2.06 -24.04
CA LYS A 297 -1.80 -1.36 -24.65
C LYS A 297 -0.51 -1.95 -24.10
N ARG A 298 0.48 -2.14 -24.97
CA ARG A 298 1.78 -2.68 -24.55
C ARG A 298 2.90 -2.07 -25.36
N ALA A 299 4.01 -1.81 -24.69
CA ALA A 299 5.28 -1.52 -25.35
C ALA A 299 6.36 -2.45 -24.79
N GLN A 300 7.38 -2.68 -25.59
CA GLN A 300 8.53 -3.49 -25.24
C GLN A 300 9.77 -2.68 -25.62
N VAL A 301 10.67 -2.50 -24.66
CA VAL A 301 11.92 -1.77 -24.84
C VAL A 301 13.06 -2.63 -24.34
N TYR A 302 14.18 -2.62 -25.04
CA TYR A 302 15.35 -3.41 -24.68
C TYR A 302 16.63 -2.59 -24.86
N ARG A 303 17.66 -2.94 -24.08
CA ARG A 303 19.01 -2.37 -24.19
C ARG A 303 20.01 -3.51 -24.21
N SER A 304 20.71 -3.68 -25.32
CA SER A 304 21.79 -4.67 -25.38
C SER A 304 22.99 -4.18 -24.58
N ASP A 305 23.46 -5.03 -23.66
CA ASP A 305 24.57 -4.75 -22.75
C ASP A 305 25.53 -5.95 -22.63
N ASN A 306 25.51 -6.83 -23.64
CA ASN A 306 26.27 -8.08 -23.69
C ASN A 306 25.97 -9.07 -22.55
N ARG A 307 24.86 -8.91 -21.81
CA ARG A 307 24.36 -9.86 -20.81
C ARG A 307 23.18 -10.68 -21.36
N LEU A 308 22.85 -11.79 -20.70
CA LEU A 308 21.69 -12.60 -21.05
C LEU A 308 20.38 -11.80 -20.92
N ARG A 309 19.41 -12.14 -21.76
CA ARG A 309 18.08 -11.51 -21.75
C ARG A 309 17.36 -11.79 -20.43
N ARG A 310 16.98 -10.72 -19.74
CA ARG A 310 16.13 -10.72 -18.53
C ARG A 310 15.05 -9.67 -18.71
N VAL A 311 13.80 -10.04 -18.41
CA VAL A 311 12.61 -9.25 -18.72
C VAL A 311 11.91 -8.87 -17.44
N ALA A 312 11.63 -7.58 -17.26
CA ALA A 312 10.71 -7.09 -16.24
C ALA A 312 9.38 -6.68 -16.90
N THR A 313 8.27 -6.92 -16.20
CA THR A 313 6.94 -6.45 -16.62
C THR A 313 6.45 -5.39 -15.65
N VAL A 314 6.01 -4.26 -16.17
CA VAL A 314 5.41 -3.16 -15.40
C VAL A 314 4.01 -2.90 -15.91
N THR A 315 3.06 -2.74 -15.00
CA THR A 315 1.70 -2.31 -15.33
C THR A 315 1.50 -0.87 -14.88
N ASP A 316 0.99 -0.03 -15.78
CA ASP A 316 0.59 1.34 -15.50
C ASP A 316 -0.64 1.66 -16.34
N LYS A 317 -1.82 1.48 -15.74
CA LYS A 317 -3.11 1.62 -16.43
C LYS A 317 -3.49 3.08 -16.68
N THR A 318 -2.64 4.05 -16.35
CA THR A 318 -2.83 5.45 -16.76
C THR A 318 -2.36 5.69 -18.21
N LEU A 319 -1.52 4.80 -18.75
CA LEU A 319 -0.86 5.01 -20.05
C LEU A 319 -1.68 4.42 -21.21
N SER A 320 -2.07 5.27 -22.15
CA SER A 320 -2.88 4.90 -23.32
C SER A 320 -2.17 5.04 -24.68
N SER A 321 -1.00 5.69 -24.71
CA SER A 321 -0.23 5.94 -25.93
C SER A 321 1.07 5.14 -25.97
N ASP A 322 1.44 4.72 -27.18
CA ASP A 322 2.66 3.95 -27.45
C ASP A 322 3.95 4.72 -27.07
N SER A 323 3.96 6.05 -27.24
CA SER A 323 5.08 6.90 -26.82
C SER A 323 5.23 6.96 -25.29
N ALA A 324 4.12 7.07 -24.55
CA ALA A 324 4.16 7.11 -23.09
C ALA A 324 4.61 5.75 -22.51
N LEU A 325 4.13 4.65 -23.08
CA LEU A 325 4.54 3.30 -22.69
C LEU A 325 6.03 3.05 -22.93
N ARG A 326 6.57 3.47 -24.08
CA ARG A 326 8.01 3.36 -24.34
C ARG A 326 8.82 4.21 -23.37
N LYS A 327 8.42 5.45 -23.11
CA LYS A 327 9.09 6.32 -22.13
C LYS A 327 9.12 5.69 -20.73
N ARG A 328 7.98 5.15 -20.26
CA ARG A 328 7.90 4.43 -18.97
C ARG A 328 8.82 3.21 -18.93
N GLY A 329 8.92 2.49 -20.04
CA GLY A 329 9.82 1.34 -20.16
C GLY A 329 11.29 1.74 -20.14
N GLU A 330 11.66 2.82 -20.85
CA GLU A 330 13.05 3.32 -20.89
C GLU A 330 13.51 3.80 -19.50
N GLN A 331 12.60 4.43 -18.75
CA GLN A 331 12.82 4.80 -17.37
C GLN A 331 13.09 3.56 -16.51
N GLU A 332 12.18 2.58 -16.51
CA GLU A 332 12.34 1.31 -15.76
C GLU A 332 13.65 0.60 -16.07
N LEU A 333 13.98 0.54 -17.36
CA LEU A 333 15.19 -0.11 -17.85
C LEU A 333 16.46 0.58 -17.34
N ALA A 334 16.43 1.90 -17.16
CA ALA A 334 17.55 2.65 -16.60
C ALA A 334 17.79 2.30 -15.12
N GLY A 335 16.72 2.19 -14.31
CA GLY A 335 16.84 1.80 -12.90
C GLY A 335 17.32 0.37 -12.71
N ARG A 336 16.85 -0.57 -13.54
CA ARG A 336 17.19 -2.00 -13.45
C ARG A 336 18.57 -2.39 -13.96
N THR A 337 19.28 -1.48 -14.61
CA THR A 337 20.62 -1.74 -15.15
C THR A 337 21.75 -1.25 -14.23
N ALA A 338 21.42 -0.69 -13.06
CA ALA A 338 22.39 -0.22 -12.08
C ALA A 338 23.18 -1.36 -11.41
N ALA A 339 24.41 -1.04 -10.97
CA ALA A 339 25.39 -2.04 -10.58
C ALA A 339 25.45 -2.34 -9.07
N LEU A 340 24.88 -1.48 -8.22
CA LEU A 340 25.02 -1.59 -6.76
C LEU A 340 23.80 -1.04 -6.03
N GLN A 341 23.30 -1.81 -5.07
CA GLN A 341 22.29 -1.41 -4.10
C GLN A 341 22.81 -1.61 -2.68
N ILE A 342 22.46 -0.69 -1.78
CA ILE A 342 22.62 -0.87 -0.34
C ILE A 342 21.22 -1.15 0.20
N PRO A 343 20.86 -2.41 0.47
CA PRO A 343 19.48 -2.79 0.75
C PRO A 343 18.97 -2.32 2.11
N ALA A 344 19.87 -2.10 3.07
CA ALA A 344 19.54 -1.51 4.35
C ALA A 344 20.75 -0.85 5.02
N ILE A 345 20.47 0.12 5.88
CA ILE A 345 21.45 0.73 6.79
C ILE A 345 20.92 0.65 8.22
N GLN A 346 21.79 0.35 9.17
CA GLN A 346 21.53 0.50 10.60
C GLN A 346 22.11 1.84 11.05
N ILE A 347 21.29 2.63 11.72
CA ILE A 347 21.62 3.98 12.17
C ILE A 347 21.32 4.16 13.66
N VAL A 348 21.91 5.20 14.23
CA VAL A 348 21.64 5.70 15.58
C VAL A 348 21.03 7.10 15.51
N ASP A 349 20.26 7.49 16.53
CA ASP A 349 19.79 8.87 16.66
C ASP A 349 20.98 9.84 16.69
N HIS A 350 20.98 10.81 15.78
CA HIS A 350 22.11 11.71 15.57
C HIS A 350 21.61 13.10 15.10
N PRO A 351 22.27 14.22 15.48
CA PRO A 351 21.85 15.56 15.04
C PRO A 351 21.68 15.74 13.53
N ASN A 352 22.42 14.98 12.72
CA ASN A 352 22.35 15.00 11.25
C ASN A 352 21.11 14.27 10.67
N ALA A 353 20.50 13.38 11.44
CA ALA A 353 19.29 12.65 11.09
C ALA A 353 18.62 12.17 12.39
N ARG A 354 17.91 13.09 13.06
CA ARG A 354 17.26 12.76 14.34
C ARG A 354 16.14 11.76 14.14
N LEU A 355 15.89 10.90 15.12
CA LEU A 355 14.76 9.97 15.09
C LEU A 355 13.44 10.72 14.83
N GLY A 356 12.70 10.29 13.81
CA GLY A 356 11.46 10.93 13.37
C GLY A 356 11.65 12.14 12.44
N SER A 357 12.90 12.48 12.07
CA SER A 357 13.17 13.54 11.09
C SER A 357 12.96 13.09 9.65
N TRP A 358 12.91 11.78 9.37
CA TRP A 358 12.60 11.18 8.07
C TRP A 358 11.19 10.60 8.03
N SER A 359 10.71 10.31 6.83
CA SER A 359 9.44 9.61 6.62
C SER A 359 9.63 8.49 5.59
N LEU A 360 8.78 7.47 5.65
CA LEU A 360 8.70 6.46 4.61
C LEU A 360 8.39 7.14 3.26
N GLY A 361 9.10 6.72 2.22
CA GLY A 361 9.07 7.33 0.89
C GLY A 361 10.04 8.50 0.70
N ASP A 362 10.76 8.97 1.73
CA ASP A 362 11.83 9.95 1.52
C ASP A 362 12.99 9.34 0.71
N ASP A 363 13.61 10.14 -0.17
CA ASP A 363 14.88 9.80 -0.77
C ASP A 363 16.02 10.41 0.06
N ILE A 364 16.97 9.58 0.48
CA ILE A 364 18.13 9.95 1.29
C ILE A 364 19.43 9.62 0.55
N LEU A 365 20.48 10.40 0.80
CA LEU A 365 21.81 10.12 0.26
C LEU A 365 22.58 9.25 1.26
N VAL A 366 22.89 8.02 0.86
CA VAL A 366 23.73 7.10 1.65
C VAL A 366 25.17 7.22 1.19
N GLN A 367 26.07 7.57 2.10
CA GLN A 367 27.49 7.82 1.83
C GLN A 367 28.34 6.83 2.63
N VAL A 368 28.87 5.80 1.98
CA VAL A 368 29.56 4.70 2.66
C VAL A 368 30.77 4.23 1.88
N HIS A 369 31.74 3.64 2.59
CA HIS A 369 32.86 2.95 1.97
C HIS A 369 32.52 1.47 1.75
N VAL A 370 32.57 1.01 0.49
CA VAL A 370 32.39 -0.41 0.15
C VAL A 370 33.75 -0.95 -0.31
N PRO A 371 34.39 -1.91 0.39
CA PRO A 371 35.79 -2.31 0.12
C PRO A 371 36.10 -2.65 -1.34
N TRP A 372 35.15 -3.24 -2.07
CA TRP A 372 35.31 -3.66 -3.46
C TRP A 372 34.94 -2.59 -4.49
N VAL A 373 34.28 -1.51 -4.08
CA VAL A 373 33.76 -0.45 -4.97
C VAL A 373 34.42 0.90 -4.67
N GLY A 374 34.92 1.11 -3.46
CA GLY A 374 35.39 2.38 -2.94
C GLY A 374 34.29 3.17 -2.26
N ASP A 375 34.48 4.49 -2.16
CA ASP A 375 33.50 5.41 -1.59
C ASP A 375 32.34 5.60 -2.55
N VAL A 376 31.13 5.28 -2.09
CA VAL A 376 29.91 5.39 -2.89
C VAL A 376 28.94 6.37 -2.26
N GLN A 377 28.26 7.12 -3.13
CA GLN A 377 27.18 8.02 -2.75
C GLN A 377 25.98 7.69 -3.61
N VAL A 378 24.95 7.12 -2.98
CA VAL A 378 23.80 6.59 -3.72
C VAL A 378 22.51 7.07 -3.05
N TRP A 379 21.63 7.63 -3.87
CA TRP A 379 20.29 8.00 -3.46
C TRP A 379 19.43 6.75 -3.31
N HIS A 380 18.85 6.59 -2.13
CA HIS A 380 17.94 5.51 -1.80
C HIS A 380 16.63 6.08 -1.27
N ARG A 381 15.53 5.44 -1.66
CA ARG A 381 14.21 5.63 -1.08
C ARG A 381 14.07 4.75 0.16
N ILE A 382 13.58 5.32 1.26
CA ILE A 382 13.22 4.57 2.47
C ILE A 382 11.89 3.85 2.21
N VAL A 383 11.91 2.53 2.20
CA VAL A 383 10.72 1.69 1.95
C VAL A 383 10.21 1.00 3.20
N ALA A 384 11.04 0.84 4.22
CA ALA A 384 10.62 0.42 5.55
C ALA A 384 11.58 0.98 6.60
N ASP A 385 11.12 1.10 7.83
CA ASP A 385 11.99 1.31 8.98
C ASP A 385 11.60 0.43 10.16
N GLU A 386 12.60 0.02 10.91
CA GLU A 386 12.46 -0.88 12.05
C GLU A 386 13.22 -0.28 13.24
N ILE A 387 12.57 -0.14 14.39
CA ILE A 387 13.16 0.47 15.59
C ILE A 387 13.38 -0.56 16.68
N SER A 388 14.62 -0.79 17.07
CA SER A 388 14.98 -1.75 18.10
C SER A 388 15.01 -1.13 19.49
N ALA A 389 14.80 -1.97 20.51
CA ALA A 389 14.77 -1.54 21.89
C ALA A 389 16.10 -0.90 22.33
N ASP A 390 17.25 -1.20 21.73
CA ASP A 390 18.51 -0.51 22.05
C ASP A 390 18.62 0.91 21.44
N GLY A 391 17.56 1.42 20.79
CA GLY A 391 17.51 2.75 20.19
C GLY A 391 18.15 2.84 18.81
N LEU A 392 18.47 1.69 18.19
CA LEU A 392 18.92 1.65 16.81
C LEU A 392 17.72 1.62 15.86
N VAL A 393 17.94 2.12 14.64
CA VAL A 393 16.95 2.02 13.56
C VAL A 393 17.59 1.35 12.37
N VAL A 394 16.89 0.38 11.78
CA VAL A 394 17.22 -0.17 10.47
C VAL A 394 16.31 0.48 9.44
N LEU A 395 16.90 1.18 8.46
CA LEU A 395 16.18 1.66 7.29
C LEU A 395 16.35 0.65 6.18
N THR A 396 15.23 0.11 5.67
CA THR A 396 15.22 -0.69 4.43
C THR A 396 15.11 0.24 3.24
N LEU A 397 15.94 0.00 2.25
CA LEU A 397 16.23 0.92 1.17
C LEU A 397 16.05 0.26 -0.20
N LYS A 398 15.54 1.04 -1.15
CA LYS A 398 15.61 0.74 -2.58
C LYS A 398 16.22 1.93 -3.30
N ARG A 399 16.90 1.73 -4.42
CA ARG A 399 17.50 2.87 -5.12
C ARG A 399 16.43 3.85 -5.59
N SER A 400 16.64 5.14 -5.41
CA SER A 400 15.64 6.15 -5.81
C SER A 400 15.37 6.15 -7.32
N ASP A 401 16.38 5.81 -8.12
CA ASP A 401 16.29 5.72 -9.58
C ASP A 401 15.61 4.44 -10.09
N SER A 402 15.24 3.49 -9.21
CA SER A 402 14.39 2.35 -9.59
C SER A 402 12.90 2.65 -9.53
N PHE A 403 12.51 3.83 -9.00
CA PHE A 403 11.11 4.22 -8.92
C PHE A 403 10.77 5.18 -10.05
N HIS A 404 9.76 4.81 -10.83
CA HIS A 404 9.23 5.63 -11.91
C HIS A 404 7.71 5.62 -11.81
N TYR A 405 7.15 6.81 -11.90
CA TYR A 405 5.74 7.07 -11.70
C TYR A 405 5.20 7.89 -12.87
#